data_AF-A0A963PKP5-F1
#
_entry.id   AF-A0A963PKP5-F1
#
_cell.length_a   1.000
_cell.length_b   1.000
_cell.length_c   1.000
_cell.angle_alpha   90.00
_cell.angle_beta   90.00
_cell.angle_gamma   90.00
#
_symmetry.space_group_name_H-M   'P 1'
#
loop_
_entity.id
_entity.type
_entity.pdbx_description
1 polymer ?
#
loop_
_entity_poly.entity_id
_entity_poly.type
_entity_poly.pdbx_seq_one_letter_code
_entity_poly.pdbx_strand_id
1 'polypeptide(L)'
;MNIVPLERDHLKAISVQPAQAAEYAHADALASPLGMGWTALVDGEPVACAGLVEVWEGRAYAWAILSDNAGPYMLPLTREIRSKLDAAPFRRIEMAVDADFEAGARWAEMLGFRCETPAPMAAYLPNGRAAYLYARV
;
A
#
# COMPACT_ATOMS: atom_id res chain seq x y z
N MET A 1 -11.95 13.85 -5.01
CA MET A 1 -11.13 12.63 -5.14
C MET A 1 -11.98 11.58 -5.84
N ASN A 2 -11.45 10.99 -6.91
CA ASN A 2 -12.09 9.92 -7.67
C ASN A 2 -11.29 8.62 -7.49
N ILE A 3 -11.96 7.48 -7.34
CA ILE A 3 -11.31 6.17 -7.26
C ILE A 3 -11.53 5.43 -8.57
N VAL A 4 -10.45 5.09 -9.26
CA VAL A 4 -10.47 4.41 -10.56
C VAL A 4 -9.68 3.11 -10.50
N PRO A 5 -9.88 2.16 -11.44
CA PRO A 5 -8.98 1.03 -11.61
C PRO A 5 -7.53 1.51 -11.78
N LEU A 6 -6.58 0.76 -11.23
CA LEU A 6 -5.17 1.05 -11.41
C LEU A 6 -4.77 0.83 -12.87
N GLU A 7 -4.13 1.84 -13.44
CA GLU A 7 -3.45 1.75 -14.73
C GLU A 7 -1.95 1.97 -14.53
N ARG A 8 -1.13 1.39 -15.41
CA ARG A 8 0.33 1.52 -15.34
C ARG A 8 0.77 2.98 -15.38
N ASP A 9 0.07 3.83 -16.12
CA ASP A 9 0.41 5.24 -16.26
C ASP A 9 0.12 6.05 -14.99
N HIS A 10 -0.80 5.60 -14.12
CA HIS A 10 -1.00 6.22 -12.80
C HIS A 10 0.24 6.05 -11.91
N LEU A 11 0.87 4.88 -11.94
CA LEU A 11 2.12 4.66 -11.20
C LEU A 11 3.23 5.53 -11.77
N LYS A 12 3.35 5.69 -13.09
CA LYS A 12 4.38 6.56 -13.68
C LYS A 12 4.18 8.05 -13.35
N ALA A 13 2.93 8.49 -13.20
CA ALA A 13 2.58 9.88 -12.98
C ALA A 13 2.63 10.29 -11.50
N ILE A 14 2.63 9.34 -10.55
CA ILE A 14 2.60 9.67 -9.12
C ILE A 14 3.91 10.33 -8.66
N SER A 15 3.79 11.45 -7.95
CA SER A 15 4.91 12.09 -7.25
C SER A 15 5.19 11.36 -5.94
N VAL A 16 5.93 10.25 -6.00
CA VAL A 16 6.09 9.36 -4.83
C VAL A 16 6.74 10.05 -3.63
N GLN A 17 6.23 9.76 -2.43
CA GLN A 17 6.87 10.23 -1.20
C GLN A 17 8.29 9.64 -1.01
N PRO A 18 9.25 10.40 -0.46
CA PRO A 18 10.65 9.96 -0.33
C PRO A 18 10.82 8.62 0.41
N ALA A 19 9.99 8.36 1.41
CA ALA A 19 10.02 7.13 2.20
C ALA A 19 9.73 5.86 1.39
N GLN A 20 9.09 5.96 0.22
CA GLN A 20 8.71 4.83 -0.63
C GLN A 20 9.48 4.80 -1.95
N ALA A 21 10.50 5.65 -2.12
CA ALA A 21 11.24 5.76 -3.37
C ALA A 21 11.90 4.43 -3.78
N ALA A 22 12.37 3.65 -2.81
CA ALA A 22 12.99 2.35 -3.06
C ALA A 22 11.96 1.32 -3.55
N GLU A 23 10.84 1.17 -2.85
CA GLU A 23 9.77 0.26 -3.29
C GLU A 23 9.19 0.68 -4.64
N TYR A 24 9.02 1.98 -4.87
CA TYR A 24 8.53 2.52 -6.13
C TYR A 24 9.47 2.23 -7.31
N ALA A 25 10.80 2.30 -7.11
CA ALA A 25 11.77 1.95 -8.15
C ALA A 25 11.64 0.49 -8.64
N HIS A 26 10.96 -0.36 -7.86
CA HIS A 26 10.68 -1.77 -8.18
C HIS A 26 9.18 -2.05 -8.37
N ALA A 27 8.35 -1.01 -8.54
CA ALA A 27 6.89 -1.13 -8.61
C ALA A 27 6.33 -1.65 -9.94
N ASP A 28 7.17 -1.98 -10.93
CA ASP A 28 6.71 -2.51 -12.23
C ASP A 28 5.82 -3.75 -12.10
N ALA A 29 6.08 -4.57 -11.07
CA ALA A 29 5.28 -5.75 -10.75
C ALA A 29 3.91 -5.39 -10.12
N LEU A 30 3.78 -4.21 -9.50
CA LEU A 30 2.52 -3.73 -8.89
C LEU A 30 1.48 -3.34 -9.95
N ALA A 31 1.93 -3.02 -11.17
CA ALA A 31 1.07 -2.80 -12.33
C ALA A 31 0.64 -4.11 -13.03
N SER A 32 0.91 -5.28 -12.43
CA SER A 32 0.53 -6.57 -13.00
C SER A 32 -0.99 -6.74 -13.05
N PRO A 33 -1.56 -7.26 -14.14
CA PRO A 33 -3.01 -7.51 -14.26
C PRO A 33 -3.53 -8.60 -13.31
N LEU A 34 -2.65 -9.27 -12.56
CA LEU A 34 -2.99 -10.35 -11.63
C LEU A 34 -3.49 -9.85 -10.26
N GLY A 35 -3.48 -8.53 -10.01
CA GLY A 35 -3.89 -7.93 -8.73
C GLY A 35 -5.15 -7.05 -8.82
N MET A 36 -5.81 -6.84 -7.68
CA MET A 36 -6.84 -5.83 -7.53
C MET A 36 -6.17 -4.50 -7.19
N GLY A 37 -6.07 -3.59 -8.16
CA GLY A 37 -5.44 -2.29 -7.99
C GLY A 37 -6.42 -1.14 -8.16
N TRP A 38 -6.23 -0.08 -7.38
CA TRP A 38 -6.97 1.17 -7.47
C TRP A 38 -6.05 2.38 -7.43
N THR A 39 -6.50 3.47 -8.04
CA THR A 39 -5.85 4.78 -7.96
C THR A 39 -6.85 5.80 -7.44
N ALA A 40 -6.41 6.62 -6.48
CA ALA A 40 -7.09 7.83 -6.07
C ALA A 40 -6.56 9.01 -6.87
N LEU A 41 -7.44 9.70 -7.60
CA LEU A 41 -7.14 10.87 -8.40
C LEU A 41 -7.71 12.14 -7.75
N VAL A 42 -6.94 13.22 -7.77
CA VAL A 42 -7.38 14.59 -7.44
C VAL A 42 -7.00 15.50 -8.59
N ASP A 43 -7.98 16.17 -9.19
CA ASP A 43 -7.78 17.05 -10.35
C ASP A 43 -7.05 16.38 -11.53
N GLY A 44 -7.25 15.06 -11.69
CA GLY A 44 -6.61 14.25 -12.72
C GLY A 44 -5.26 13.64 -12.32
N GLU A 45 -4.70 14.05 -11.18
CA GLU A 45 -3.38 13.60 -10.71
C GLU A 45 -3.49 12.46 -9.68
N PRO A 46 -2.68 11.40 -9.78
CA PRO A 46 -2.61 10.36 -8.76
C PRO A 46 -2.09 10.87 -7.43
N VAL A 47 -2.88 10.70 -6.37
CA VAL A 47 -2.47 10.97 -4.98
C VAL A 47 -2.17 9.69 -4.20
N ALA A 48 -2.70 8.55 -4.63
CA ALA A 48 -2.36 7.24 -4.10
C ALA A 48 -2.66 6.14 -5.13
N CYS A 49 -1.79 5.14 -5.21
CA CYS A 49 -2.05 3.85 -5.85
C CYS A 49 -1.97 2.77 -4.79
N ALA A 50 -2.93 1.85 -4.75
CA ALA A 50 -2.92 0.77 -3.78
C ALA A 50 -3.58 -0.48 -4.34
N GLY A 51 -3.29 -1.63 -3.76
CA GLY A 51 -3.89 -2.86 -4.23
C GLY A 51 -3.65 -4.06 -3.34
N LEU A 52 -4.24 -5.17 -3.77
CA LEU A 52 -4.10 -6.50 -3.19
C LEU A 52 -3.60 -7.45 -4.28
N VAL A 53 -2.60 -8.24 -3.98
CA VAL A 53 -2.15 -9.35 -4.81
C VAL A 53 -2.45 -10.65 -4.07
N GLU A 54 -3.25 -11.53 -4.66
CA GLU A 54 -3.47 -12.85 -4.08
C GLU A 54 -2.16 -13.65 -4.11
N VAL A 55 -1.77 -14.19 -2.95
CA VAL A 55 -0.58 -15.04 -2.84
C VAL A 55 -0.98 -16.50 -3.02
N TRP A 56 -2.10 -16.89 -2.42
CA TRP A 56 -2.80 -18.16 -2.61
C TRP A 56 -4.23 -18.04 -2.08
N GLU A 57 -5.05 -19.08 -2.28
CA GLU A 57 -6.47 -19.08 -1.91
C GLU A 57 -6.71 -18.59 -0.48
N GLY A 58 -7.35 -17.42 -0.36
CA GLY A 58 -7.72 -16.80 0.92
C GLY A 58 -6.63 -15.97 1.61
N ARG A 59 -5.45 -15.80 1.01
CA ARG A 59 -4.37 -14.90 1.50
C ARG A 59 -3.94 -13.92 0.41
N ALA A 60 -3.94 -12.63 0.76
CA ALA A 60 -3.43 -11.56 -0.11
C ALA A 60 -2.33 -10.72 0.55
N TYR A 61 -1.53 -10.09 -0.28
CA TYR A 61 -0.53 -9.10 0.09
C TYR A 61 -0.99 -7.71 -0.36
N ALA A 62 -1.18 -6.82 0.59
CA ALA A 62 -1.51 -5.42 0.38
C ALA A 62 -0.25 -4.59 0.10
N TRP A 63 -0.39 -3.63 -0.80
CA TRP A 63 0.63 -2.66 -1.13
C TRP A 63 0.00 -1.28 -1.36
N ALA A 64 0.77 -0.23 -1.14
CA ALA A 64 0.35 1.14 -1.43
C ALA A 64 1.56 2.03 -1.75
N ILE A 65 1.42 2.91 -2.73
CA ILE A 65 2.35 3.99 -3.07
C ILE A 65 1.58 5.29 -2.99
N LEU A 66 2.02 6.19 -2.11
CA LEU A 66 1.37 7.47 -1.86
C LEU A 66 2.21 8.60 -2.45
N SER A 67 1.50 9.62 -2.91
CA SER A 67 2.12 10.86 -3.36
C SER A 67 2.64 11.66 -2.15
N ASP A 68 3.71 12.42 -2.34
CA ASP A 68 4.23 13.37 -1.34
C ASP A 68 3.18 14.42 -0.92
N ASN A 69 2.23 14.72 -1.81
CA ASN A 69 1.10 15.61 -1.58
C ASN A 69 -0.16 14.92 -1.05
N ALA A 70 -0.10 13.64 -0.65
CA ALA A 70 -1.27 12.88 -0.17
C ALA A 70 -1.83 13.37 1.18
N GLY A 71 -1.04 14.14 1.95
CA GLY A 71 -1.37 14.60 3.31
C GLY A 71 -2.80 15.12 3.50
N PRO A 72 -3.28 16.09 2.72
CA PRO A 72 -4.64 16.64 2.81
C PRO A 72 -5.76 15.60 2.57
N TYR A 73 -5.43 14.49 1.90
CA TYR A 73 -6.37 13.46 1.48
C TYR A 73 -6.27 12.17 2.33
N MET A 74 -5.42 12.13 3.35
CA MET A 74 -5.21 10.91 4.15
C MET A 74 -6.48 10.40 4.84
N LEU A 75 -7.37 11.28 5.31
CA LEU A 75 -8.63 10.87 5.92
C LEU A 75 -9.57 10.16 4.93
N PRO A 76 -9.93 10.74 3.78
CA PRO A 76 -10.75 10.04 2.80
C PRO A 76 -10.02 8.81 2.21
N LEU A 77 -8.70 8.86 1.98
CA LEU A 77 -7.92 7.68 1.54
C LEU A 77 -8.02 6.52 2.52
N THR A 78 -7.87 6.79 3.82
CA THR A 78 -7.96 5.77 4.87
C THR A 78 -9.35 5.12 4.88
N ARG A 79 -10.41 5.90 4.71
CA ARG A 79 -11.79 5.38 4.66
C ARG A 79 -12.01 4.49 3.43
N GLU A 80 -11.56 4.94 2.27
CA GLU A 80 -11.67 4.16 1.03
C GLU A 80 -10.91 2.85 1.11
N ILE A 81 -9.65 2.86 1.56
CA ILE A 81 -8.84 1.66 1.66
C ILE A 81 -9.42 0.69 2.70
N ARG A 82 -9.91 1.18 3.85
CA ARG A 82 -10.63 0.33 4.81
C ARG A 82 -11.85 -0.34 4.18
N SER A 83 -12.67 0.41 3.45
CA SER A 83 -13.82 -0.15 2.73
C SER A 83 -13.41 -1.24 1.75
N LYS A 84 -12.32 -1.06 0.99
CA LYS A 84 -11.78 -2.10 0.08
C LYS A 84 -11.30 -3.33 0.84
N LEU A 85 -10.59 -3.15 1.96
CA LEU A 85 -10.10 -4.23 2.80
C LEU A 85 -11.26 -4.99 3.48
N ASP A 86 -12.30 -4.28 3.92
CA ASP A 86 -13.51 -4.87 4.53
C ASP A 86 -14.28 -5.73 3.53
N ALA A 87 -14.30 -5.34 2.25
CA ALA A 87 -14.99 -6.06 1.17
C ALA A 87 -14.15 -7.15 0.49
N ALA A 88 -12.85 -7.23 0.78
CA ALA A 88 -11.95 -8.15 0.12
C ALA A 88 -12.24 -9.61 0.54
N PRO A 89 -12.25 -10.58 -0.40
CA PRO A 89 -12.64 -11.98 -0.12
C PRO A 89 -11.51 -12.80 0.52
N PHE A 90 -10.55 -12.15 1.20
CA PHE A 90 -9.40 -12.81 1.79
C PHE A 90 -9.58 -12.96 3.30
N ARG A 91 -9.30 -14.16 3.81
CA ARG A 91 -9.28 -14.42 5.26
C ARG A 91 -8.08 -13.76 5.93
N ARG A 92 -7.04 -13.47 5.15
CA ARG A 92 -5.81 -12.85 5.65
C ARG A 92 -5.25 -11.90 4.62
N ILE A 93 -4.97 -10.68 5.05
CA ILE A 93 -4.27 -9.67 4.27
C ILE A 93 -3.03 -9.26 5.04
N GLU A 94 -1.88 -9.26 4.37
CA GLU A 94 -0.61 -8.88 4.96
C GLU A 94 -0.01 -7.67 4.24
N MET A 95 0.80 -6.89 4.94
CA MET A 95 1.69 -5.90 4.34
C MET A 95 2.96 -5.82 5.15
N ALA A 96 4.04 -5.38 4.52
CA ALA A 96 5.23 -4.97 5.24
C ALA A 96 5.36 -3.45 5.22
N VAL A 97 5.82 -2.90 6.32
CA VAL A 97 6.08 -1.46 6.47
C VAL A 97 7.52 -1.29 6.92
N ASP A 98 8.23 -0.38 6.26
CA ASP A 98 9.59 0.03 6.62
C ASP A 98 9.69 0.34 8.12
N ALA A 99 10.71 -0.23 8.78
CA ALA A 99 10.92 -0.12 10.20
C ALA A 99 11.17 1.32 10.69
N ASP A 100 11.71 2.20 9.84
CA ASP A 100 11.91 3.62 10.20
C ASP A 100 10.83 4.54 9.62
N PHE A 101 9.70 4.00 9.13
CA PHE A 101 8.59 4.78 8.59
C PHE A 101 7.38 4.80 9.54
N GLU A 102 7.50 5.56 10.63
CA GLU A 102 6.47 5.68 11.68
C GLU A 102 5.09 6.07 11.13
N ALA A 103 5.04 6.95 10.12
CA ALA A 103 3.78 7.35 9.51
C ALA A 103 3.09 6.18 8.79
N GLY A 104 3.85 5.30 8.13
CA GLY A 104 3.33 4.07 7.53
C GLY A 104 2.84 3.09 8.58
N ALA A 105 3.59 2.92 9.68
CA ALA A 105 3.20 2.02 10.78
C ALA A 105 1.87 2.46 11.41
N ARG A 106 1.75 3.75 11.75
CA ARG A 106 0.51 4.33 12.27
C ARG A 106 -0.65 4.16 11.28
N TRP A 107 -0.40 4.31 9.99
CA TRP A 107 -1.44 4.15 8.98
C TRP A 107 -1.89 2.69 8.84
N ALA A 108 -0.98 1.72 8.88
CA ALA A 108 -1.31 0.29 8.90
C ALA A 108 -2.24 -0.06 10.06
N GLU A 109 -1.96 0.46 11.26
CA GLU A 109 -2.84 0.29 12.44
C GLU A 109 -4.22 0.94 12.23
N MET A 110 -4.28 2.15 11.66
CA MET A 110 -5.55 2.83 11.34
C MET A 110 -6.40 2.06 10.33
N LEU A 111 -5.76 1.32 9.42
CA LEU A 111 -6.40 0.42 8.44
C LEU A 111 -6.87 -0.90 9.08
N GLY A 112 -6.55 -1.14 10.35
CA GLY A 112 -6.98 -2.32 11.11
C GLY A 112 -6.00 -3.49 11.06
N PHE A 113 -4.76 -3.28 10.62
CA PHE A 113 -3.72 -4.29 10.71
C PHE A 113 -3.07 -4.29 12.09
N ARG A 114 -2.46 -5.42 12.45
CA ARG A 114 -1.66 -5.59 13.66
C ARG A 114 -0.26 -6.04 13.29
N CYS A 115 0.75 -5.45 13.91
CA CYS A 115 2.13 -5.92 13.78
C CYS A 115 2.24 -7.33 14.40
N GLU A 116 2.74 -8.29 13.63
CA GLU A 116 2.91 -9.68 14.09
C GLU A 116 4.38 -10.04 14.34
N THR A 117 5.31 -9.25 13.82
CA THR A 117 6.74 -9.45 14.02
C THR A 117 7.22 -8.74 15.30
N PRO A 118 7.82 -9.44 16.27
CA PRO A 118 8.31 -8.83 17.51
C PRO A 118 9.57 -7.97 17.33
N ALA A 119 10.25 -8.14 16.19
CA ALA A 119 11.42 -7.38 15.75
C ALA A 119 11.35 -7.22 14.22
N PRO A 120 11.97 -6.18 13.64
CA PRO A 120 11.88 -5.96 12.21
C PRO A 120 12.65 -7.05 11.45
N MET A 121 12.08 -7.51 10.34
CA MET A 121 12.69 -8.50 9.45
C MET A 121 13.84 -7.83 8.69
N ALA A 122 15.07 -8.28 8.94
CA ALA A 122 16.26 -7.72 8.29
C ALA A 122 16.25 -7.97 6.77
N ALA A 123 16.76 -6.99 6.00
CA ALA A 123 16.88 -7.06 4.54
C ALA A 123 15.58 -7.43 3.80
N TYR A 124 14.44 -6.94 4.30
CA TYR A 124 13.13 -7.23 3.71
C TYR A 124 12.82 -6.34 2.51
N LEU A 125 13.14 -5.05 2.58
CA LEU A 125 12.86 -4.09 1.51
C LEU A 125 13.93 -4.16 0.42
N PRO A 126 13.64 -3.71 -0.82
CA PRO A 126 14.57 -3.81 -1.95
C PRO A 126 15.93 -3.12 -1.74
N ASN A 127 15.97 -2.09 -0.89
CA ASN A 127 17.19 -1.37 -0.52
C ASN A 127 17.93 -1.98 0.70
N GLY A 128 17.51 -3.17 1.16
CA GLY A 128 18.09 -3.87 2.30
C GLY A 128 17.61 -3.37 3.67
N ARG A 129 16.70 -2.39 3.72
CA ARG A 129 16.12 -1.91 4.98
C ARG A 129 15.20 -2.97 5.59
N ALA A 130 15.08 -2.90 6.91
CA ALA A 130 14.24 -3.81 7.66
C ALA A 130 12.77 -3.37 7.62
N ALA A 131 11.84 -4.32 7.74
CA ALA A 131 10.42 -4.03 7.78
C ALA A 131 9.69 -4.87 8.83
N TYR A 132 8.61 -4.34 9.37
CA TYR A 132 7.68 -5.10 10.21
C TYR A 132 6.57 -5.70 9.34
N LEU A 133 6.16 -6.93 9.66
CA LEU A 133 5.01 -7.56 9.02
C LEU A 133 3.75 -7.22 9.81
N TYR A 134 2.75 -6.73 9.09
CA TYR A 134 1.43 -6.41 9.60
C TYR A 134 0.41 -7.32 8.95
N ALA A 135 -0.57 -7.79 9.72
CA ALA A 135 -1.66 -8.60 9.21
C ALA A 135 -3.04 -8.13 9.69
N ARG A 136 -4.03 -8.34 8.84
CA ARG A 136 -5.46 -8.18 9.12
C ARG A 136 -6.14 -9.51 8.81
N VAL A 137 -6.79 -10.08 9.82
CA VAL A 137 -7.45 -11.39 9.82
C VAL A 137 -8.88 -11.22 10.31
#